data_AF-A0A5C8ILC8-F1
#
_entry.id   AF-A0A5C8ILC8-F1
#
_cell.length_a   1.000
_cell.length_b   1.000
_cell.length_c   1.000
_cell.angle_alpha   90.00
_cell.angle_beta   90.00
_cell.angle_gamma   90.00
#
_symmetry.space_group_name_H-M   'P 1'
#
loop_
_entity.id
_entity.type
_entity.pdbx_description
1 polymer ?
#
loop_
_entity_poly.entity_id
_entity_poly.type
_entity_poly.pdbx_seq_one_letter_code
_entity_poly.pdbx_strand_id
1 'polypeptide(L)'
;MPAESTPKAQAGKRGRPLAGQRFTEAEFAAVALLLRRVTSDRLKLAKLHLVDGLPQSTIATQHGCSRQNVNGAVNIVRRASLMLEEANKLAGKT
;
A
#
# COMPACT_ATOMS: atom_id res chain seq x y z
N MET A 1 29.91 2.44 -13.93
CA MET A 1 29.41 2.97 -12.64
C MET A 1 27.88 2.96 -12.69
N PRO A 2 27.17 2.02 -12.04
CA PRO A 2 25.71 2.06 -12.03
C PRO A 2 25.22 3.10 -11.01
N ALA A 3 24.37 4.03 -11.45
CA ALA A 3 23.75 5.04 -10.62
C ALA A 3 22.63 4.43 -9.77
N GLU A 4 22.86 4.38 -8.47
CA GLU A 4 21.88 4.03 -7.44
C GLU A 4 20.86 5.16 -7.29
N SER A 5 19.72 5.06 -7.98
CA SER A 5 18.60 5.97 -7.79
C SER A 5 17.77 5.51 -6.59
N THR A 6 18.11 5.98 -5.38
CA THR A 6 17.22 5.90 -4.21
C THR A 6 16.20 7.04 -4.27
N PRO A 7 14.87 6.78 -4.33
CA PRO A 7 13.90 7.84 -4.18
C PRO A 7 13.69 8.17 -2.70
N LYS A 8 14.09 9.40 -2.38
CA LYS A 8 13.99 10.14 -1.11
C LYS A 8 12.55 10.08 -0.55
N ALA A 9 12.36 9.37 0.58
CA ALA A 9 11.10 9.36 1.31
C ALA A 9 10.88 10.72 2.01
N GLN A 10 9.91 11.49 1.50
CA GLN A 10 9.55 12.79 2.07
C GLN A 10 8.49 12.58 3.17
N ALA A 11 8.92 12.66 4.43
CA ALA A 11 8.06 12.66 5.60
C ALA A 11 7.36 14.03 5.73
N GLY A 12 6.02 14.04 5.62
CA GLY A 12 5.19 15.24 5.72
C GLY A 12 3.91 15.01 6.51
N LYS A 13 3.88 15.56 7.72
CA LYS A 13 2.76 15.95 8.61
C LYS A 13 1.43 15.16 8.59
N ARG A 14 1.16 14.57 9.77
CA ARG A 14 -0.12 14.09 10.34
C ARG A 14 -1.36 14.86 9.85
N GLY A 15 -2.33 14.14 9.26
CA GLY A 15 -3.71 14.61 9.09
C GLY A 15 -4.42 14.06 7.85
N ARG A 16 -5.10 12.91 7.98
CA ARG A 16 -5.88 12.16 6.95
C ARG A 16 -5.06 11.64 5.76
N PRO A 17 -5.19 10.38 5.34
CA PRO A 17 -4.58 9.94 4.09
C PRO A 17 -5.39 10.51 2.92
N LEU A 18 -4.96 11.69 2.47
CA LEU A 18 -5.28 12.24 1.15
C LEU A 18 -4.92 11.17 0.11
N ALA A 19 -5.78 10.98 -0.88
CA ALA A 19 -5.54 10.11 -2.02
C ALA A 19 -4.15 10.41 -2.62
N GLY A 20 -3.15 9.60 -2.28
CA GLY A 20 -1.76 9.86 -2.65
C GLY A 20 -0.71 9.41 -1.63
N GLN A 21 -1.07 9.15 -0.36
CA GLN A 21 -0.08 8.66 0.60
C GLN A 21 0.38 7.23 0.24
N ARG A 22 1.69 7.10 0.04
CA ARG A 22 2.41 5.83 -0.10
C ARG A 22 2.60 5.20 1.27
N PHE A 23 2.58 3.88 1.31
CA PHE A 23 2.87 3.09 2.50
C PHE A 23 4.38 2.90 2.58
N THR A 24 4.94 2.95 3.78
CA THR A 24 6.24 2.33 4.04
C THR A 24 6.12 0.81 3.99
N GLU A 25 7.25 0.12 3.82
CA GLU A 25 7.30 -1.34 3.84
C GLU A 25 6.72 -1.90 5.15
N ALA A 26 7.05 -1.28 6.29
CA ALA A 26 6.58 -1.69 7.61
C ALA A 26 5.07 -1.50 7.80
N GLU A 27 4.53 -0.35 7.36
CA GLU A 27 3.07 -0.11 7.39
C GLU A 27 2.33 -1.12 6.52
N PHE A 28 2.84 -1.39 5.32
CA PHE A 28 2.24 -2.39 4.44
C PHE A 28 2.28 -3.78 5.06
N ALA A 29 3.41 -4.19 5.65
CA ALA A 29 3.55 -5.48 6.32
C ALA A 29 2.58 -5.64 7.49
N ALA A 30 2.44 -4.60 8.33
CA ALA A 30 1.49 -4.61 9.45
C ALA A 30 0.03 -4.80 8.97
N VAL A 31 -0.36 -4.11 7.89
CA VAL A 31 -1.70 -4.24 7.31
C VAL A 31 -1.89 -5.59 6.63
N ALA A 32 -0.87 -6.10 5.93
CA ALA A 32 -0.92 -7.41 5.26
C ALA A 32 -1.18 -8.55 6.25
N LEU A 33 -0.65 -8.48 7.48
CA LEU A 33 -0.89 -9.47 8.54
C LEU A 33 -2.37 -9.56 8.97
N LEU A 34 -3.13 -8.47 8.82
CA LEU A 34 -4.57 -8.45 9.11
C LEU A 34 -5.38 -9.11 7.98
N LEU A 35 -4.84 -9.15 6.76
CA LEU A 35 -5.51 -9.61 5.55
C LEU A 35 -5.32 -11.11 5.30
N ARG A 36 -5.60 -11.95 6.29
CA ARG A 36 -5.33 -13.40 6.26
C ARG A 36 -5.98 -14.18 5.11
N ARG A 37 -7.07 -13.66 4.53
CA ARG A 37 -7.81 -14.30 3.42
C ARG A 37 -7.42 -13.76 2.04
N VAL A 38 -6.53 -12.78 1.98
CA VAL A 38 -6.08 -12.19 0.71
C VAL A 38 -4.85 -12.96 0.23
N THR A 39 -4.85 -13.33 -1.05
CA THR A 39 -3.74 -14.07 -1.64
C THR A 39 -2.47 -13.23 -1.71
N SER A 40 -1.32 -13.90 -1.62
CA SER A 40 0.00 -13.26 -1.73
C SER A 40 0.17 -12.50 -3.04
N ASP A 41 -0.33 -13.03 -4.16
CA ASP A 41 -0.30 -12.33 -5.45
C ASP A 41 -1.08 -11.03 -5.42
N ARG A 42 -2.26 -11.03 -4.79
CA ARG A 42 -3.07 -9.82 -4.68
C ARG A 42 -2.41 -8.79 -3.76
N LEU A 43 -1.80 -9.22 -2.66
CA LEU A 43 -0.99 -8.35 -1.81
C LEU A 43 0.23 -7.79 -2.58
N LYS A 44 0.88 -8.60 -3.42
CA LYS A 44 1.99 -8.16 -4.27
C LYS A 44 1.58 -7.03 -5.21
N LEU A 45 0.44 -7.13 -5.89
CA LEU A 45 -0.07 -6.06 -6.76
C LEU A 45 -0.31 -4.75 -5.99
N ALA A 46 -0.85 -4.86 -4.77
CA ALA A 46 -1.09 -3.69 -3.92
C ALA A 46 0.23 -3.07 -3.45
N LYS A 47 1.22 -3.89 -3.07
CA LYS A 47 2.56 -3.44 -2.64
C LYS A 47 3.26 -2.65 -3.74
N LEU A 48 3.28 -3.17 -4.96
CA LEU A 48 3.90 -2.50 -6.12
C LEU A 48 3.36 -1.09 -6.35
N HIS A 49 2.07 -0.86 -6.08
CA HIS A 49 1.47 0.46 -6.20
C HIS A 49 1.66 1.32 -4.95
N LEU A 50 1.41 0.77 -3.77
CA LEU A 50 1.32 1.53 -2.53
C LEU A 50 2.68 1.80 -1.89
N VAL A 51 3.66 0.91 -2.06
CA VAL A 51 5.01 1.02 -1.51
C VAL A 51 5.97 1.47 -2.60
N ASP A 52 6.08 0.68 -3.68
CA ASP A 52 7.05 0.95 -4.76
C ASP A 52 6.60 2.12 -5.66
N GLY A 53 5.30 2.46 -5.63
CA GLY A 53 4.78 3.64 -6.28
C GLY A 53 4.57 3.51 -7.79
N LEU A 54 4.53 2.29 -8.30
CA LEU A 54 4.31 2.03 -9.72
C LEU A 54 2.87 2.39 -10.12
N PRO A 55 2.64 2.93 -11.34
CA PRO A 55 1.29 3.15 -11.83
C PRO A 55 0.51 1.83 -11.96
N GLN A 56 -0.79 1.86 -11.61
CA GLN A 56 -1.64 0.66 -11.68
C GLN A 56 -1.74 0.07 -13.10
N SER A 57 -1.68 0.91 -14.14
CA SER A 57 -1.64 0.48 -15.54
C SER A 57 -0.39 -0.32 -15.86
N THR A 58 0.78 0.15 -15.42
CA THR A 58 2.06 -0.54 -15.59
C THR A 58 2.04 -1.91 -14.91
N ILE A 59 1.55 -1.97 -13.67
CA ILE A 59 1.42 -3.22 -12.92
C ILE A 59 0.48 -4.19 -13.64
N ALA A 60 -0.67 -3.70 -14.11
CA ALA A 60 -1.65 -4.50 -14.84
C ALA A 60 -1.04 -5.15 -16.08
N THR A 61 -0.29 -4.38 -16.89
CA THR A 61 0.45 -4.90 -18.06
C THR A 61 1.51 -5.92 -17.67
N GLN A 62 2.35 -5.64 -16.66
CA GLN A 62 3.43 -6.54 -16.23
C GLN A 62 2.91 -7.89 -15.70
N HIS A 63 1.73 -7.89 -15.07
CA HIS A 63 1.14 -9.07 -14.46
C HIS A 63 0.02 -9.71 -15.30
N GLY A 64 -0.20 -9.23 -16.54
CA GLY A 64 -1.21 -9.79 -17.44
C GLY A 64 -2.64 -9.75 -16.89
N CYS A 65 -2.98 -8.72 -16.11
CA CYS A 65 -4.31 -8.59 -15.50
C CYS A 65 -4.95 -7.22 -15.81
N SER A 66 -6.22 -7.02 -15.43
CA SER A 66 -6.90 -5.74 -15.66
C SER A 66 -6.47 -4.68 -14.62
N ARG A 67 -6.50 -3.40 -15.00
CA ARG A 67 -6.30 -2.29 -14.05
C ARG A 67 -7.31 -2.35 -12.89
N GLN A 68 -8.54 -2.79 -13.14
CA GLN A 68 -9.56 -2.96 -12.12
C GLN A 68 -9.16 -3.98 -11.05
N ASN A 69 -8.49 -5.07 -11.45
CA ASN A 69 -7.96 -6.06 -10.51
C ASN A 69 -6.92 -5.44 -9.57
N VAL A 70 -5.97 -4.67 -10.13
CA VAL A 70 -4.96 -3.92 -9.34
C VAL A 70 -5.63 -2.93 -8.40
N ASN A 71 -6.60 -2.15 -8.88
CA ASN A 71 -7.35 -1.21 -8.05
C ASN A 71 -8.10 -1.91 -6.90
N GLY A 72 -8.69 -3.08 -7.18
CA GLY A 72 -9.34 -3.90 -6.17
C GLY A 72 -8.36 -4.36 -5.08
N ALA A 73 -7.16 -4.77 -5.46
CA ALA A 73 -6.10 -5.13 -4.51
C ALA A 73 -5.69 -3.94 -3.62
N VAL A 74 -5.45 -2.78 -4.24
CA VAL A 74 -5.08 -1.53 -3.56
C VAL A 74 -6.14 -1.10 -2.54
N ASN A 75 -7.42 -1.15 -2.93
CA ASN A 75 -8.52 -0.73 -2.07
C ASN A 75 -8.70 -1.62 -0.84
N ILE A 76 -8.43 -2.93 -0.95
CA ILE A 76 -8.49 -3.85 0.20
C ILE A 76 -7.44 -3.44 1.26
N VAL A 77 -6.20 -3.16 0.83
CA VAL A 77 -5.14 -2.74 1.74
C VAL A 77 -5.44 -1.37 2.36
N ARG A 78 -5.90 -0.38 1.56
CA ARG A 78 -6.27 0.94 2.09
C ARG A 78 -7.38 0.86 3.15
N ARG A 79 -8.42 0.05 2.92
CA ARG A 79 -9.50 -0.14 3.89
C ARG A 79 -9.00 -0.79 5.19
N ALA A 80 -8.17 -1.83 5.09
CA ALA A 80 -7.60 -2.48 6.27
C ALA A 80 -6.69 -1.53 7.08
N SER A 81 -5.94 -0.66 6.40
CA SER A 81 -5.14 0.38 7.05
C SER A 81 -5.98 1.37 7.85
N LEU A 82 -7.13 1.79 7.30
CA LEU A 82 -8.05 2.69 8.00
C LEU A 82 -8.62 2.03 9.26
N MET A 83 -9.04 0.76 9.15
CA MET A 83 -9.53 -0.01 10.31
C MET A 83 -8.46 -0.19 11.38
N LEU A 84 -7.20 -0.38 11.00
CA LEU A 84 -6.08 -0.47 11.94
C LEU A 84 -5.83 0.87 12.65
N GLU A 85 -5.89 1.99 11.92
CA GLU A 85 -5.75 3.33 12.50
C GLU A 85 -6.89 3.62 13.48
N GLU A 86 -8.12 3.28 13.13
CA GLU A 86 -9.29 3.40 14.01
C GLU A 86 -9.16 2.53 15.27
N ALA A 87 -8.73 1.28 15.12
CA ALA A 87 -8.51 0.38 16.25
C ALA A 87 -7.42 0.92 17.20
N ASN A 88 -6.33 1.47 16.68
CA ASN A 88 -5.26 2.06 17.49
C ASN A 88 -5.74 3.31 18.27
N LYS A 89 -6.58 4.14 17.65
CA LYS A 89 -7.21 5.29 18.31
C LYS A 89 -8.11 4.84 19.47
N LEU A 90 -8.93 3.82 19.25
CA LEU A 90 -9.81 3.25 20.28
C LEU A 90 -9.02 2.61 21.44
N ALA A 91 -7.86 2.04 21.15
CA ALA A 91 -6.98 1.44 22.15
C ALA A 91 -6.13 2.45 22.96
N GLY A 92 -6.29 3.76 22.72
CA GLY A 92 -5.56 4.82 23.43
C GLY A 92 -4.06 4.88 23.13
N LYS A 93 -3.59 4.21 22.06
CA LYS A 93 -2.20 4.25 21.61
C LYS A 93 -2.05 5.36 20.57
N THR A 94 -1.52 6.52 20.98
CA THR A 94 -1.16 7.66 20.11
C THR A 94 0.26 8.11 20.29
#